data_AF-A0A2S9FWV0-F1
#
_entry.id   AF-A0A2S9FWV0-F1
#
_cell.length_a   1.000
_cell.length_b   1.000
_cell.length_c   1.000
_cell.angle_alpha   90.00
_cell.angle_beta   90.00
_cell.angle_gamma   90.00
#
_symmetry.space_group_name_H-M   'P 1'
#
loop_
_entity.id
_entity.type
_entity.pdbx_description
1 polymer ?
#
loop_
_entity_poly.entity_id
_entity_poly.type
_entity_poly.pdbx_seq_one_letter_code
_entity_poly.pdbx_strand_id
1 'polypeptide(L)'
;VIGHGPGCSDQFPVGTRVTSIPIRLVDGGAGGARIIGQHPDAKGSFGELVVVAEVIARPVSADVHCDAAALVDAFAVGEFYVRSA
;
A
#
# COMPACT_ATOMS: atom_id res chain seq x y z
N VAL A 1 -9.31 -0.05 5.37
CA VAL A 1 -10.13 -0.55 4.24
C VAL A 1 -11.54 -0.03 4.44
N ILE A 2 -12.08 0.68 3.45
CA ILE A 2 -13.46 1.21 3.50
C ILE A 2 -14.37 0.61 2.42
N GLY A 3 -13.81 -0.22 1.55
CA GLY A 3 -14.49 -0.90 0.46
C GLY A 3 -13.49 -1.68 -0.38
N HIS A 4 -14.01 -2.59 -1.19
CA HIS A 4 -13.23 -3.49 -2.03
C HIS A 4 -13.51 -3.21 -3.51
N GLY A 5 -12.46 -3.31 -4.32
CA GLY A 5 -12.60 -3.23 -5.78
C GLY A 5 -12.95 -4.60 -6.38
N PRO A 6 -13.34 -4.64 -7.66
CA PRO A 6 -13.57 -5.89 -8.36
C PRO A 6 -12.36 -6.83 -8.30
N GLY A 7 -12.60 -8.12 -8.05
CA GLY A 7 -11.55 -9.15 -8.01
C GLY A 7 -10.71 -9.17 -6.73
N CYS A 8 -11.04 -8.37 -5.71
CA CYS A 8 -10.49 -8.58 -4.37
C CYS A 8 -11.01 -9.89 -3.79
N SER A 9 -10.15 -10.55 -3.01
CA SER A 9 -10.47 -11.78 -2.27
C SER A 9 -11.22 -11.53 -0.95
N ASP A 10 -11.40 -10.25 -0.59
CA ASP A 10 -11.98 -9.78 0.67
C ASP A 10 -11.18 -10.25 1.91
N GLN A 11 -9.91 -10.62 1.74
CA GLN A 11 -9.04 -11.08 2.84
C GLN A 11 -8.80 -9.99 3.91
N PHE A 12 -9.06 -8.72 3.58
CA PHE A 12 -9.03 -7.60 4.52
C PHE A 12 -10.45 -7.08 4.73
N PRO A 13 -11.16 -7.47 5.82
CA PRO A 13 -12.50 -6.94 6.11
C PRO A 13 -12.55 -5.41 6.13
N VAL A 14 -13.71 -4.83 5.84
CA VAL A 14 -13.94 -3.38 6.04
C VAL A 14 -13.61 -3.01 7.49
N GLY A 15 -12.91 -1.88 7.67
CA GLY A 15 -12.35 -1.46 8.96
C GLY A 15 -10.91 -1.91 9.20
N THR A 16 -10.39 -2.90 8.45
CA THR A 16 -8.99 -3.33 8.57
C THR A 16 -8.04 -2.17 8.29
N ARG A 17 -7.13 -1.88 9.21
CA ARG A 17 -6.05 -0.91 9.01
C ARG A 17 -4.97 -1.56 8.16
N VAL A 18 -4.48 -0.86 7.14
CA VAL A 18 -3.51 -1.41 6.19
C VAL A 18 -2.43 -0.38 5.86
N THR A 19 -1.26 -0.89 5.52
CA THR A 19 -0.17 -0.17 4.85
C THR A 19 0.18 -0.90 3.55
N SER A 20 1.01 -0.31 2.69
CA SER A 20 1.40 -0.90 1.40
C SER A 20 2.72 -0.32 0.92
N ILE A 21 3.43 -1.10 0.11
CA ILE A 21 4.46 -0.57 -0.79
C ILE A 21 3.76 0.43 -1.76
N PRO A 22 4.34 1.59 -2.07
CA PRO A 22 3.69 2.67 -2.83
C PRO A 22 3.68 2.39 -4.33
N ILE A 23 3.27 1.19 -4.75
CA ILE A 23 3.15 0.82 -6.15
C ILE A 23 1.69 0.52 -6.50
N ARG A 24 1.30 0.94 -7.71
CA ARG A 24 0.07 0.54 -8.37
C ARG A 24 0.43 -0.46 -9.45
N LEU A 25 -0.06 -1.68 -9.32
CA LEU A 25 0.05 -2.70 -10.37
C LEU A 25 -0.92 -2.36 -11.50
N VAL A 26 -0.44 -2.32 -12.74
CA VAL A 26 -1.25 -2.10 -13.94
C VAL A 26 -1.67 -3.46 -14.48
N ASP A 27 -2.96 -3.68 -14.71
CA ASP A 27 -3.52 -4.96 -15.20
C ASP A 27 -3.04 -6.18 -14.39
N GLY A 28 -3.13 -6.08 -13.07
CA GLY A 28 -2.66 -7.14 -12.16
C GLY A 28 -1.14 -7.35 -12.15
N GLY A 29 -0.38 -6.45 -12.77
CA GLY A 29 1.07 -6.50 -12.92
C GLY A 29 1.53 -6.75 -14.35
N ALA A 30 0.63 -7.15 -15.27
CA ALA A 30 0.99 -7.38 -16.68
C ALA A 30 1.45 -6.09 -17.40
N GLY A 31 0.88 -4.95 -17.02
CA GLY A 31 1.30 -3.62 -17.50
C GLY A 31 2.44 -2.99 -16.67
N GLY A 32 3.06 -3.76 -15.78
CA GLY A 32 4.10 -3.29 -14.86
C GLY A 32 3.57 -2.58 -13.61
N ALA A 33 4.45 -1.81 -12.97
CA ALA A 33 4.16 -1.06 -11.75
C ALA A 33 4.37 0.43 -11.97
N ARG A 34 3.49 1.24 -11.38
CA ARG A 34 3.59 2.71 -11.33
C ARG A 34 3.76 3.14 -9.88
N ILE A 35 4.66 4.08 -9.60
CA ILE A 35 4.79 4.60 -8.24
C ILE A 35 3.62 5.55 -7.94
N ILE A 36 2.90 5.25 -6.86
CA ILE A 36 1.79 6.05 -6.33
C ILE A 36 2.32 7.44 -5.97
N GLY A 37 1.66 8.49 -6.47
CA GLY A 37 2.03 9.88 -6.24
C GLY A 37 3.15 10.43 -7.14
N GLN A 38 3.81 9.60 -7.94
CA GLN A 38 4.84 10.05 -8.89
C GLN A 38 4.40 9.96 -10.35
N HIS A 39 3.59 8.96 -10.71
CA HIS A 39 3.09 8.80 -12.07
C HIS A 39 1.73 9.51 -12.25
N PRO A 40 1.47 10.22 -13.36
CA PRO A 40 0.21 10.95 -13.57
C PRO A 40 -1.06 10.10 -13.36
N ASP A 41 -1.02 8.86 -13.84
CA ASP A 41 -2.12 7.91 -13.69
C ASP A 41 -2.15 7.14 -12.35
N ALA A 42 -1.19 7.37 -11.45
CA ALA A 42 -1.12 6.75 -10.13
C ALA A 42 -1.23 7.84 -9.06
N LYS A 43 -2.46 8.28 -8.79
CA LYS A 43 -2.76 9.32 -7.79
C LYS A 43 -2.17 8.98 -6.43
N GLY A 44 -1.54 9.97 -5.79
CA GLY A 44 -0.90 9.83 -4.48
C GLY A 44 -1.88 9.72 -3.31
N SER A 45 -1.32 9.57 -2.11
CA SER A 45 -2.05 9.42 -0.85
C SER A 45 -2.37 10.74 -0.14
N PHE A 46 -1.97 11.90 -0.67
CA PHE A 46 -2.43 13.21 -0.18
C PHE A 46 -3.86 13.50 -0.66
N GLY A 47 -4.79 12.75 -0.11
CA GLY A 47 -6.23 12.87 -0.33
C GLY A 47 -6.97 12.08 0.76
N GLU A 48 -8.29 12.22 0.80
CA GLU A 48 -9.09 11.52 1.82
C GLU A 48 -9.10 10.01 1.58
N LEU A 49 -9.01 9.58 0.32
CA LEU A 49 -9.08 8.19 -0.10
C LEU A 49 -7.91 7.83 -1.03
N VAL A 50 -7.43 6.60 -0.88
CA VAL A 50 -6.38 6.01 -1.73
C VAL A 50 -6.76 4.60 -2.14
N VAL A 51 -6.50 4.24 -3.39
CA VAL A 51 -6.68 2.88 -3.90
C VAL A 51 -5.35 2.13 -3.76
N VAL A 52 -5.39 0.98 -3.09
CA VAL A 52 -4.24 0.12 -2.82
C VAL A 52 -4.51 -1.25 -3.44
N ALA A 53 -3.49 -1.88 -4.03
CA ALA A 53 -3.62 -3.24 -4.55
C ALA A 53 -3.56 -4.26 -3.40
N GLU A 54 -4.59 -5.10 -3.28
CA GLU A 54 -4.74 -6.08 -2.18
C GLU A 54 -3.50 -6.97 -2.00
N VAL A 55 -2.91 -7.43 -3.11
CA VAL A 55 -1.77 -8.35 -3.12
C VAL A 55 -0.48 -7.83 -2.45
N ILE A 56 -0.34 -6.50 -2.33
CA ILE A 56 0.83 -5.85 -1.70
C ILE A 56 0.48 -5.10 -0.42
N ALA A 57 -0.81 -5.08 -0.04
CA ALA A 57 -1.25 -4.52 1.21
C ALA A 57 -0.86 -5.44 2.39
N ARG A 58 -0.55 -4.83 3.53
CA ARG A 58 -0.25 -5.53 4.78
C ARG A 58 -1.15 -5.00 5.89
N PRO A 59 -1.71 -5.88 6.74
CA PRO A 59 -2.51 -5.42 7.88
C PRO A 59 -1.62 -4.70 8.88
N VAL A 60 -2.16 -3.64 9.48
CA VAL A 60 -1.53 -2.88 10.56
C VAL A 60 -2.27 -3.22 11.85
N SER A 61 -1.52 -3.62 12.87
CA SER A 61 -2.10 -3.93 14.18
C SER A 61 -2.78 -2.71 14.82
N ALA A 62 -3.82 -2.95 15.62
CA ALA A 62 -4.64 -1.89 16.20
C ALA A 62 -3.87 -0.98 17.17
N ASP A 63 -2.84 -1.50 17.83
CA ASP A 63 -1.98 -0.81 18.79
C ASP A 63 -0.92 0.10 18.15
N VAL A 64 -0.70 0.01 16.83
CA VAL A 64 0.28 0.84 16.12
C VAL A 64 -0.32 2.23 15.81
N HIS A 65 0.35 3.31 16.21
CA HIS A 65 -0.09 4.67 15.88
C HIS A 65 -0.05 4.94 14.36
N CYS A 66 -0.94 5.78 13.83
CA CYS A 66 -0.99 6.08 12.40
C CYS A 66 0.32 6.68 11.87
N ASP A 67 0.94 7.59 12.63
CA ASP A 67 2.22 8.19 12.23
C ASP A 67 3.34 7.16 12.11
N ALA A 68 3.35 6.15 12.99
CA ALA A 68 4.32 5.05 12.89
C ALA A 68 4.03 4.16 11.67
N ALA A 69 2.75 3.85 11.41
CA ALA A 69 2.35 3.07 10.24
C ALA A 69 2.67 3.79 8.91
N ALA A 70 2.64 5.12 8.89
CA ALA A 70 2.96 5.94 7.72
C ALA A 70 4.45 5.89 7.34
N LEU A 71 5.34 5.53 8.27
CA LEU A 71 6.78 5.44 8.03
C LEU A 71 7.24 4.07 7.48
N VAL A 72 6.34 3.09 7.39
CA VAL A 72 6.69 1.70 7.05
C VAL A 72 7.47 1.58 5.75
N ASP A 73 7.05 2.28 4.70
CA ASP A 73 7.73 2.20 3.40
C ASP A 73 9.16 2.75 3.46
N ALA A 74 9.34 3.93 4.06
CA ALA A 74 10.65 4.54 4.23
C ALA A 74 11.60 3.66 5.07
N PHE A 75 11.09 3.05 6.14
CA PHE A 75 11.88 2.12 6.94
C PHE A 75 12.17 0.81 6.22
N ALA A 76 11.23 0.26 5.45
CA ALA A 76 11.46 -0.96 4.68
C ALA A 76 12.60 -0.78 3.66
N VAL A 77 12.71 0.39 3.03
CA VAL A 77 13.84 0.73 2.13
C VAL A 77 15.18 0.71 2.90
N GLY A 78 15.23 1.36 4.07
CA GLY A 78 16.44 1.39 4.90
C GLY A 78 16.83 0.01 5.44
N GLU A 79 15.86 -0.74 5.97
CA GLU A 79 16.05 -2.11 6.47
C GLU A 79 16.58 -3.03 5.37
N PHE A 80 15.97 -2.98 4.17
CA PHE A 80 16.41 -3.76 3.03
C PHE A 80 17.87 -3.47 2.67
N TYR A 81 18.26 -2.20 2.65
CA TYR A 81 19.64 -1.82 2.31
C TYR A 81 20.65 -2.36 3.32
N VAL A 82 20.36 -2.26 4.62
CA VAL A 82 21.23 -2.79 5.68
C VAL A 82 21.34 -4.32 5.60
N ARG A 83 20.24 -5.02 5.35
CA ARG A 83 20.23 -6.49 5.25
C ARG A 83 20.94 -7.02 4.01
N SER A 84 21.04 -6.22 2.95
CA SER A 84 21.61 -6.62 1.66
C SER A 84 23.09 -6.28 1.49
N ALA A 85 23.69 -5.62 2.48
CA ALA A 85 25.13 -5.32 2.55
C ALA A 85 25.91 -6.50 3.13
#